data_AF-A0A928S6S6-F1
#
_entry.id   AF-A0A928S6S6-F1
#
_cell.length_a   1.000
_cell.length_b   1.000
_cell.length_c   1.000
_cell.angle_alpha   90.00
_cell.angle_beta   90.00
_cell.angle_gamma   90.00
#
_symmetry.space_group_name_H-M   'P 1'
#
loop_
_entity.id
_entity.type
_entity.pdbx_description
1 polymer ?
#
loop_
_entity_poly.entity_id
_entity_poly.type
_entity_poly.pdbx_seq_one_letter_code
_entity_poly.pdbx_strand_id
1 'polypeptide(L)'
;MHSEKKTEPMPVDACGMKGPGAEHKTLERFAGTFRAEVRIWFQPGAPPNVSTGTMKNTMVLGGRFLQQEYRDDAGMFEGRGFWGYNDVDRRYEGFWIDVMVNFFQIEHGQLDAGGNVYTMIGTMTDPQSGGTMRKRSVIRYAGPDEHSVEMFFQHAEKPESKAMEIRYRRA
;
A
#
# COMPACT_ATOMS: atom_id res chain seq x y z
N MET A 1 -29.63 -38.26 -10.53
CA MET A 1 -29.90 -36.90 -10.01
C MET A 1 -29.22 -36.78 -8.65
N HIS A 2 -28.00 -36.25 -8.60
CA HIS A 2 -27.37 -35.87 -7.33
C HIS A 2 -27.62 -34.38 -7.14
N SER A 3 -28.48 -34.06 -6.18
CA SER A 3 -28.74 -32.67 -5.78
C SER A 3 -27.52 -32.16 -5.03
N GLU A 4 -26.70 -31.35 -5.68
CA GLU A 4 -25.69 -30.53 -4.98
C GLU A 4 -26.43 -29.59 -4.04
N LYS A 5 -26.34 -29.85 -2.73
CA LYS A 5 -26.69 -28.84 -1.72
C LYS A 5 -25.73 -27.68 -1.94
N LYS A 6 -26.27 -26.55 -2.40
CA LYS A 6 -25.57 -25.29 -2.48
C LYS A 6 -25.13 -24.92 -1.05
N THR A 7 -23.87 -25.16 -0.73
CA THR A 7 -23.30 -24.80 0.57
C THR A 7 -23.29 -23.28 0.62
N GLU A 8 -24.25 -22.68 1.32
CA GLU A 8 -24.20 -21.25 1.61
C GLU A 8 -22.93 -20.97 2.43
N PRO A 9 -22.14 -19.95 2.08
CA PRO A 9 -20.95 -19.61 2.84
C PRO A 9 -21.39 -19.29 4.27
N MET A 10 -20.73 -19.92 5.25
CA MET A 10 -21.05 -19.68 6.66
C MET A 10 -20.93 -18.17 6.96
N PRO A 11 -21.90 -17.57 7.68
CA PRO A 11 -21.78 -16.18 8.09
C PRO A 11 -20.52 -16.01 8.94
N VAL A 12 -19.65 -15.06 8.55
CA VAL A 12 -18.36 -14.79 9.21
C VAL A 12 -18.48 -14.54 10.71
N ASP A 13 -19.62 -14.02 11.15
CA ASP A 13 -19.94 -13.75 12.56
C ASP A 13 -20.05 -15.04 13.40
N ALA A 14 -20.34 -16.19 12.77
CA ALA A 14 -20.45 -17.48 13.45
C ALA A 14 -19.10 -18.04 13.92
N CYS A 15 -17.97 -17.48 13.44
CA CYS A 15 -16.62 -17.87 13.87
C CYS A 15 -16.09 -16.99 15.03
N GLY A 16 -16.88 -16.03 15.54
CA GLY A 16 -16.44 -15.10 16.58
C GLY A 16 -15.42 -14.05 16.11
N MET A 17 -15.15 -14.00 14.81
CA MET A 17 -14.31 -12.98 14.18
C MET A 17 -15.16 -11.73 13.91
N LYS A 18 -14.67 -10.56 14.30
CA LYS A 18 -15.41 -9.31 14.10
C LYS A 18 -15.41 -8.91 12.62
N GLY A 19 -16.51 -8.33 12.16
CA GLY A 19 -16.58 -7.65 10.88
C GLY A 19 -15.65 -6.43 10.80
N PRO A 20 -15.44 -5.86 9.60
CA PRO A 20 -14.61 -4.67 9.42
C PRO A 20 -15.08 -3.51 10.32
N GLY A 21 -14.12 -2.90 11.01
CA GLY A 21 -14.31 -1.80 11.96
C GLY A 21 -14.11 -0.41 11.36
N ALA A 22 -14.05 0.62 12.23
CA ALA A 22 -13.84 2.00 11.82
C ALA A 22 -12.49 2.21 11.10
N GLU A 23 -11.48 1.47 11.51
CA GLU A 23 -10.12 1.46 10.95
C GLU A 23 -10.08 0.86 9.54
N HIS A 24 -11.04 -0.01 9.19
CA HIS A 24 -11.15 -0.50 7.81
C HIS A 24 -11.79 0.56 6.91
N LYS A 25 -12.75 1.33 7.44
CA LYS A 25 -13.39 2.44 6.71
C LYS A 25 -12.43 3.57 6.35
N THR A 26 -11.35 3.75 7.12
CA THR A 26 -10.32 4.74 6.77
C THR A 26 -9.55 4.38 5.50
N LEU A 27 -9.61 3.12 5.05
CA LEU A 27 -9.04 2.68 3.77
C LEU A 27 -9.98 2.94 2.59
N GLU A 28 -11.29 2.93 2.81
CA GLU A 28 -12.31 3.16 1.77
C GLU A 28 -12.13 4.52 1.07
N ARG A 29 -11.61 5.52 1.79
CA ARG A 29 -11.34 6.86 1.23
C ARG A 29 -10.31 6.88 0.10
N PHE A 30 -9.50 5.83 -0.02
CA PHE A 30 -8.54 5.65 -1.10
C PHE A 30 -9.13 4.87 -2.29
N ALA A 31 -10.37 4.38 -2.20
CA ALA A 31 -11.00 3.66 -3.28
C ALA A 31 -11.31 4.57 -4.49
N GLY A 32 -11.10 4.02 -5.68
CA GLY A 32 -11.29 4.71 -6.95
C GLY A 32 -10.10 4.57 -7.88
N THR A 33 -10.17 5.30 -8.98
CA THR A 33 -9.11 5.38 -9.98
C THR A 33 -8.42 6.73 -9.87
N PHE A 34 -7.09 6.72 -9.83
CA PHE A 34 -6.27 7.90 -9.67
C PHE A 34 -5.20 7.95 -10.74
N ARG A 35 -4.99 9.15 -11.28
CA ARG A 35 -3.78 9.51 -12.00
C ARG A 35 -2.64 9.64 -11.01
N ALA A 36 -1.53 8.99 -11.27
CA ALA A 36 -0.33 9.03 -10.45
C ALA A 36 0.79 9.78 -11.18
N GLU A 37 1.37 10.77 -10.53
CA GLU A 37 2.65 11.37 -10.90
C GLU A 37 3.72 10.83 -9.95
N VAL A 38 4.70 10.10 -10.48
CA VAL A 38 5.73 9.39 -9.73
C VAL A 38 7.06 10.11 -9.91
N ARG A 39 7.76 10.36 -8.80
CA ARG A 39 9.12 10.87 -8.76
C ARG A 39 10.00 9.88 -8.02
N ILE A 40 11.10 9.46 -8.62
CA ILE A 40 12.06 8.50 -8.04
C ILE A 40 13.43 9.14 -7.96
N TRP A 41 14.06 9.06 -6.79
CA TRP A 41 15.42 9.50 -6.55
C TRP A 41 16.32 8.27 -6.36
N PHE A 42 17.23 8.05 -7.31
CA PHE A 42 18.21 6.96 -7.21
C PHE A 42 19.40 7.30 -6.31
N GLN A 43 19.68 8.59 -6.11
CA GLN A 43 20.76 9.08 -5.27
C GLN A 43 20.30 10.32 -4.50
N PRO A 44 20.70 10.48 -3.22
CA PRO A 44 20.40 11.68 -2.45
C PRO A 44 20.93 12.95 -3.15
N GLY A 45 20.08 13.96 -3.31
CA GLY A 45 20.44 15.25 -3.92
C GLY A 45 20.44 15.30 -5.45
N ALA A 46 20.27 14.17 -6.14
CA ALA A 46 20.11 14.16 -7.61
C ALA A 46 18.69 14.61 -8.03
N PRO A 47 18.49 15.10 -9.26
CA PRO A 47 17.16 15.30 -9.82
C PRO A 47 16.38 13.97 -9.89
N PRO A 48 15.04 13.98 -9.68
CA PRO A 48 14.25 12.77 -9.79
C PRO A 48 14.01 12.36 -11.24
N ASN A 49 13.86 11.06 -11.46
CA ASN A 49 13.20 10.54 -12.63
C ASN A 49 11.69 10.68 -12.44
N VAL A 50 11.00 11.21 -13.45
CA VAL A 50 9.56 11.46 -13.39
C VAL A 50 8.84 10.56 -14.38
N SER A 51 7.76 9.93 -13.93
CA SER A 51 6.86 9.15 -14.77
C SER A 51 5.41 9.35 -14.33
N THR A 52 4.48 8.86 -15.15
CA THR A 52 3.07 8.92 -14.87
C THR A 52 2.41 7.56 -15.09
N GLY A 53 1.29 7.33 -14.43
CA GLY A 53 0.53 6.08 -14.53
C GLY A 53 -0.85 6.18 -13.92
N THR A 54 -1.53 5.04 -13.82
CA THR A 54 -2.86 4.92 -13.23
C THR A 54 -2.82 3.94 -12.05
N MET A 55 -3.37 4.37 -10.92
CA MET A 55 -3.61 3.55 -9.75
C MET A 55 -5.11 3.27 -9.63
N LYS A 56 -5.49 2.00 -9.56
CA LYS A 56 -6.85 1.57 -9.27
C LYS A 56 -6.89 0.91 -7.90
N ASN A 57 -7.72 1.46 -7.02
CA ASN A 57 -7.91 0.99 -5.67
C ASN A 57 -9.34 0.49 -5.49
N THR A 58 -9.51 -0.74 -5.02
CA THR A 58 -10.82 -1.39 -4.84
C THR A 58 -10.91 -2.03 -3.47
N MET A 59 -11.97 -1.75 -2.72
CA MET A 59 -12.27 -2.51 -1.50
C MET A 59 -12.74 -3.90 -1.86
N VAL A 60 -12.10 -4.92 -1.29
CA VAL A 60 -12.37 -6.34 -1.57
C VAL A 60 -12.62 -7.11 -0.28
N LEU A 61 -13.07 -8.37 -0.45
CA LEU A 61 -13.31 -9.30 0.66
C LEU A 61 -14.28 -8.72 1.72
N GLY A 62 -15.33 -8.07 1.24
CA GLY A 62 -16.36 -7.46 2.07
C GLY A 62 -15.87 -6.26 2.89
N GLY A 63 -15.03 -5.40 2.29
CA GLY A 63 -14.54 -4.18 2.93
C GLY A 63 -13.36 -4.37 3.89
N ARG A 64 -12.64 -5.50 3.79
CA ARG A 64 -11.51 -5.82 4.69
C ARG A 64 -10.17 -5.33 4.19
N PHE A 65 -9.98 -5.36 2.87
CA PHE A 65 -8.71 -4.98 2.26
C PHE A 65 -8.96 -4.04 1.09
N LEU A 66 -8.08 -3.06 0.93
CA LEU A 66 -7.99 -2.23 -0.25
C LEU A 66 -6.98 -2.86 -1.20
N GLN A 67 -7.44 -3.48 -2.27
CA GLN A 67 -6.59 -3.97 -3.34
C GLN A 67 -6.14 -2.79 -4.21
N GLN A 68 -4.87 -2.77 -4.57
CA GLN A 68 -4.21 -1.74 -5.38
C GLN A 68 -3.65 -2.37 -6.66
N GLU A 69 -3.86 -1.71 -7.78
CA GLU A 69 -3.33 -2.10 -9.08
C GLU A 69 -2.76 -0.85 -9.77
N TYR A 70 -1.45 -0.86 -10.02
CA TYR A 70 -0.75 0.24 -10.69
C TYR A 70 -0.18 -0.22 -12.04
N ARG A 71 -0.29 0.66 -13.04
CA ARG A 71 0.41 0.56 -14.32
C ARG A 71 0.95 1.93 -14.70
N ASP A 72 2.18 2.00 -15.18
CA ASP A 72 2.71 3.21 -15.80
C ASP A 72 2.18 3.39 -17.23
N ASP A 73 2.28 4.60 -17.76
CA ASP A 73 1.81 4.89 -19.12
C ASP A 73 2.71 4.30 -20.21
N ALA A 74 3.99 4.10 -19.88
CA ALA A 74 4.94 3.51 -20.80
C ALA A 74 4.73 2.00 -20.97
N GLY A 75 3.94 1.36 -20.10
CA GLY A 75 3.73 -0.09 -20.10
C GLY A 75 4.95 -0.89 -19.63
N MET A 76 5.88 -0.23 -18.92
CA MET A 76 7.15 -0.80 -18.47
C MET A 76 7.10 -1.23 -17.00
N PHE A 77 6.19 -0.66 -16.21
CA PHE A 77 6.05 -0.96 -14.80
C PHE A 77 4.61 -1.37 -14.45
N GLU A 78 4.48 -2.49 -13.76
CA GLU A 78 3.24 -2.95 -13.13
C GLU A 78 3.53 -3.30 -11.67
N GLY A 79 2.60 -2.95 -10.79
CA GLY A 79 2.64 -3.38 -9.40
C GLY A 79 1.25 -3.56 -8.82
N ARG A 80 1.19 -4.40 -7.79
CA ARG A 80 -0.04 -4.80 -7.10
C ARG A 80 0.21 -4.85 -5.61
N GLY A 81 -0.80 -4.51 -4.84
CA GLY A 81 -0.68 -4.53 -3.39
C GLY A 81 -2.02 -4.54 -2.70
N PHE A 82 -1.96 -4.69 -1.39
CA PHE A 82 -3.14 -4.63 -0.55
C PHE A 82 -2.80 -3.86 0.72
N TRP A 83 -3.74 -3.02 1.16
CA TRP A 83 -3.76 -2.45 2.49
C TRP A 83 -4.88 -3.06 3.32
N GLY A 84 -4.64 -3.24 4.61
CA GLY A 84 -5.62 -3.74 5.56
C GLY A 84 -5.38 -3.21 6.97
N TYR A 85 -6.27 -3.57 7.89
CA TYR A 85 -6.11 -3.33 9.31
C TYR A 85 -6.19 -4.65 10.07
N ASN A 86 -5.14 -4.94 10.83
CA ASN A 86 -5.09 -6.10 11.72
C ASN A 86 -5.67 -5.69 13.07
N ASP A 87 -6.83 -6.25 13.41
CA ASP A 87 -7.58 -5.94 14.63
C ASP A 87 -6.99 -6.58 15.88
N VAL A 88 -6.25 -7.69 15.71
CA VAL A 88 -5.52 -8.37 16.80
C VAL A 88 -4.30 -7.56 17.21
N ASP A 89 -3.46 -7.18 16.24
CA ASP A 89 -2.23 -6.41 16.48
C ASP A 89 -2.47 -4.89 16.51
N ARG A 90 -3.69 -4.46 16.21
CA ARG A 90 -4.14 -3.06 16.19
C ARG A 90 -3.26 -2.15 15.34
N ARG A 91 -2.93 -2.59 14.13
CA ARG A 91 -2.05 -1.86 13.22
C ARG A 91 -2.54 -1.98 11.78
N TYR A 92 -2.21 -0.98 10.97
CA TYR A 92 -2.37 -1.10 9.53
C TYR A 92 -1.27 -2.00 8.98
N GLU A 93 -1.61 -2.76 7.95
CA GLU A 93 -0.69 -3.66 7.26
C GLU A 93 -0.78 -3.41 5.76
N GLY A 94 0.36 -3.55 5.09
CA GLY A 94 0.49 -3.38 3.66
C GLY A 94 1.37 -4.46 3.06
N PHE A 95 1.00 -4.92 1.87
CA PHE A 95 1.90 -5.69 1.03
C PHE A 95 1.94 -5.08 -0.37
N TRP A 96 3.10 -5.17 -1.00
CA TRP A 96 3.31 -4.76 -2.39
C TRP A 96 4.24 -5.73 -3.13
N ILE A 97 3.94 -5.95 -4.40
CA ILE A 97 4.76 -6.67 -5.39
C ILE A 97 4.78 -5.89 -6.69
N ASP A 98 5.88 -5.97 -7.42
CA ASP A 98 6.03 -5.31 -8.72
C ASP A 98 7.06 -6.05 -9.57
N VAL A 99 7.19 -5.61 -10.83
CA VAL A 99 8.08 -6.22 -11.82
C VAL A 99 9.57 -5.91 -11.61
N MET A 100 9.94 -5.05 -10.64
CA MET A 100 11.33 -4.64 -10.41
C MET A 100 12.04 -5.51 -9.38
N VAL A 101 11.31 -6.20 -8.50
CA VAL A 101 11.88 -7.00 -7.41
C VAL A 101 11.24 -8.39 -7.29
N ASN A 102 12.03 -9.36 -6.82
CA ASN A 102 11.60 -10.76 -6.64
C ASN A 102 11.25 -11.10 -5.18
N PHE A 103 10.90 -10.12 -4.36
CA PHE A 103 10.53 -10.32 -2.96
C PHE A 103 9.28 -9.54 -2.59
N PHE A 104 8.58 -10.01 -1.57
CA PHE A 104 7.41 -9.31 -1.04
C PHE A 104 7.83 -8.10 -0.21
N GLN A 105 7.24 -6.95 -0.52
CA GLN A 105 7.41 -5.76 0.30
C GLN A 105 6.28 -5.72 1.32
N ILE A 106 6.57 -6.09 2.56
CA ILE A 106 5.60 -6.08 3.66
C ILE A 106 5.90 -4.90 4.57
N GLU A 107 4.86 -4.17 4.97
CA GLU A 107 4.96 -3.05 5.89
C GLU A 107 3.78 -3.04 6.87
N HIS A 108 4.00 -2.40 8.02
CA HIS A 108 2.95 -2.17 9.00
C HIS A 108 3.10 -0.79 9.62
N GLY A 109 2.01 -0.24 10.16
CA GLY A 109 2.03 1.13 10.62
C GLY A 109 0.79 1.58 11.37
N GLN A 110 0.75 2.88 11.60
CA GLN A 110 -0.31 3.55 12.34
C GLN A 110 -0.80 4.77 11.58
N LEU A 111 -2.08 5.08 11.80
CA LEU A 111 -2.69 6.36 11.43
C LEU A 111 -2.46 7.36 12.56
N ASP A 112 -2.09 8.59 12.22
CA ASP A 112 -1.93 9.65 13.20
C ASP A 112 -3.25 10.02 13.90
N ALA A 113 -3.16 10.75 15.01
CA ALA A 113 -4.34 11.20 15.75
C ALA A 113 -5.25 12.13 14.92
N GLY A 114 -4.70 12.82 13.92
CA GLY A 114 -5.45 13.64 12.98
C GLY A 114 -6.23 12.84 11.95
N GLY A 115 -6.00 11.54 11.84
CA GLY A 115 -6.70 10.65 10.92
C GLY A 115 -6.28 10.79 9.46
N ASN A 116 -5.18 11.48 9.14
CA ASN A 116 -4.83 11.85 7.76
C ASN A 116 -3.47 11.33 7.30
N VAL A 117 -2.60 10.91 8.22
CA VAL A 117 -1.24 10.50 7.89
C VAL A 117 -0.98 9.09 8.40
N TYR A 118 -0.76 8.14 7.48
CA TYR A 118 -0.25 6.83 7.84
C TYR A 118 1.27 6.82 7.78
N THR A 119 1.91 6.23 8.78
CA THR A 119 3.34 5.94 8.75
C THR A 119 3.53 4.43 8.79
N MET A 120 3.95 3.86 7.66
CA MET A 120 4.20 2.43 7.47
C MET A 120 5.70 2.16 7.47
N ILE A 121 6.13 1.07 8.08
CA ILE A 121 7.53 0.66 8.15
C ILE A 121 7.63 -0.79 7.68
N GLY A 122 8.62 -1.07 6.85
CA GLY A 122 8.99 -2.41 6.42
C GLY A 122 10.49 -2.63 6.57
N THR A 123 10.88 -3.89 6.74
CA THR A 123 12.29 -4.29 6.76
C THR A 123 12.47 -5.42 5.75
N MET A 124 13.50 -5.32 4.92
CA MET A 124 13.81 -6.26 3.87
C MET A 124 15.32 -6.43 3.70
N THR A 125 15.72 -7.50 3.01
CA THR A 125 17.11 -7.66 2.61
C THR A 125 17.40 -6.77 1.41
N ASP A 126 18.45 -5.97 1.52
CA ASP A 126 18.98 -5.17 0.43
C ASP A 126 19.50 -6.11 -0.68
N PRO A 127 18.96 -6.04 -1.91
CA PRO A 127 19.37 -6.93 -2.99
C PRO A 127 20.79 -6.67 -3.50
N GLN A 128 21.36 -5.49 -3.22
CA GLN A 128 22.70 -5.10 -3.66
C GLN A 128 23.76 -5.47 -2.62
N SER A 129 23.48 -5.24 -1.33
CA SER A 129 24.46 -5.48 -0.25
C SER A 129 24.24 -6.79 0.52
N GLY A 130 23.06 -7.39 0.45
CA GLY A 130 22.65 -8.51 1.31
C GLY A 130 22.39 -8.12 2.77
N GLY A 131 22.58 -6.85 3.13
CA GLY A 131 22.31 -6.32 4.47
C GLY A 131 20.85 -5.95 4.70
N THR A 132 20.56 -5.39 5.87
CA THR A 132 19.22 -4.88 6.19
C THR A 132 18.93 -3.56 5.46
N MET A 133 17.78 -3.48 4.83
CA MET A 133 17.19 -2.25 4.30
C MET A 133 15.86 -1.98 4.98
N ARG A 134 15.72 -0.80 5.58
CA ARG A 134 14.45 -0.35 6.16
C ARG A 134 13.74 0.59 5.18
N LYS A 135 12.46 0.34 4.97
CA LYS A 135 11.54 1.20 4.23
C LYS A 135 10.65 1.94 5.23
N ARG A 136 10.42 3.22 5.00
CA ARG A 136 9.36 3.99 5.66
C ARG A 136 8.50 4.66 4.61
N SER A 137 7.20 4.41 4.65
CA SER A 137 6.21 5.01 3.77
C SER A 137 5.35 5.99 4.57
N VAL A 138 5.18 7.21 4.07
CA VAL A 138 4.28 8.23 4.64
C VAL A 138 3.15 8.46 3.65
N ILE A 139 1.94 8.04 4.01
CA ILE A 139 0.75 8.15 3.17
C ILE A 139 -0.10 9.28 3.71
N ARG A 140 -0.36 10.31 2.90
CA ARG A 140 -1.15 11.48 3.32
C ARG A 140 -2.44 11.53 2.53
N TYR A 141 -3.55 11.53 3.23
CA TYR A 141 -4.86 11.82 2.64
C TYR A 141 -5.09 13.33 2.66
N ALA A 142 -5.30 13.92 1.49
CA ALA A 142 -5.53 15.36 1.34
C ALA A 142 -6.99 15.68 0.99
N GLY A 143 -7.80 14.66 0.67
CA GLY A 143 -9.21 14.80 0.34
C GLY A 143 -9.68 13.64 -0.55
N PRO A 144 -10.96 13.63 -0.94
CA PRO A 144 -11.50 12.56 -1.78
C PRO A 144 -10.76 12.46 -3.11
N ASP A 145 -10.21 13.55 -3.64
CA ASP A 145 -9.61 13.58 -4.97
C ASP A 145 -8.09 13.62 -4.96
N GLU A 146 -7.46 13.69 -3.78
CA GLU A 146 -6.01 13.84 -3.68
C GLU A 146 -5.44 13.10 -2.47
N HIS A 147 -4.36 12.36 -2.72
CA HIS A 147 -3.51 11.79 -1.70
C HIS A 147 -2.08 11.65 -2.21
N SER A 148 -1.14 11.41 -1.31
CA SER A 148 0.25 11.20 -1.67
C SER A 148 0.90 10.10 -0.87
N VAL A 149 1.98 9.56 -1.44
CA VAL A 149 2.86 8.60 -0.79
C VAL A 149 4.29 9.09 -0.93
N GLU A 150 5.01 9.17 0.18
CA GLU A 150 6.46 9.37 0.20
C GLU A 150 7.12 8.10 0.72
N MET A 151 8.16 7.62 0.06
CA MET A 151 8.93 6.47 0.53
C MET A 151 10.38 6.86 0.78
N PHE A 152 10.89 6.35 1.90
CA PHE A 152 12.24 6.57 2.37
C PHE A 152 12.92 5.22 2.57
N PHE A 153 14.19 5.13 2.20
CA PHE A 153 15.03 3.95 2.44
C PHE A 153 16.22 4.28 3.32
N GLN A 154 16.54 3.32 4.18
CA GLN A 154 17.73 3.29 4.99
C GLN A 154 18.49 2.00 4.70
N HIS A 155 19.68 2.11 4.11
CA HIS A 155 20.54 0.97 3.77
C HIS A 155 21.58 0.75 4.88
N ALA A 156 21.51 -0.39 5.57
CA ALA A 156 22.34 -0.67 6.74
C ALA A 156 22.32 0.51 7.74
N GLU A 157 23.48 0.93 8.25
CA GLU A 157 23.58 2.05 9.19
C GLU A 157 23.70 3.43 8.52
N LYS A 158 23.49 3.53 7.20
CA LYS A 158 23.49 4.83 6.52
C LYS A 158 22.27 5.66 6.95
N PRO A 159 22.35 7.00 6.85
CA PRO A 159 21.19 7.85 7.05
C PRO A 159 20.06 7.49 6.09
N GLU A 160 18.82 7.61 6.56
CA GLU A 160 17.64 7.46 5.73
C GLU A 160 17.57 8.58 4.68
N SER A 161 17.12 8.25 3.47
CA SER A 161 16.93 9.21 2.38
C SER A 161 15.62 8.99 1.63
N LYS A 162 15.04 10.07 1.10
CA LYS A 162 13.82 10.00 0.28
C LYS A 162 14.16 9.37 -1.05
N ALA A 163 13.42 8.33 -1.42
CA ALA A 163 13.63 7.57 -2.65
C ALA A 163 12.46 7.68 -3.61
N MET A 164 11.25 7.92 -3.11
CA MET A 164 10.06 8.04 -3.96
C MET A 164 9.06 9.06 -3.41
N GLU A 165 8.37 9.72 -4.33
CA GLU A 165 7.15 10.48 -4.07
C GLU A 165 6.15 10.14 -5.15
N ILE A 166 4.91 9.89 -4.76
CA ILE A 166 3.78 9.73 -5.67
C ILE A 166 2.69 10.69 -5.25
N ARG A 167 2.18 11.45 -6.22
CA ARG A 167 1.00 12.29 -6.06
C ARG A 167 -0.14 11.67 -6.85
N TYR A 168 -1.25 11.47 -6.19
CA TYR A 168 -2.45 10.87 -6.77
C TYR A 168 -3.53 11.92 -6.90
N ARG A 169 -4.15 11.99 -8.07
CA ARG A 169 -5.33 12.81 -8.35
C ARG A 169 -6.42 11.94 -8.94
N ARG A 170 -7.67 12.09 -8.49
CA ARG A 170 -8.77 11.30 -9.03
C ARG A 170 -8.86 11.51 -10.55
N ALA A 171 -8.99 10.40 -11.27
CA ALA A 171 -9.10 10.37 -12.73
C ALA A 171 -10.53 10.68 -13.20
#